data_AF-A0A1Y1N5U3-F1
#
_entry.id   AF-A0A1Y1N5U3-F1
#
_cell.length_a   1.000
_cell.length_b   1.000
_cell.length_c   1.000
_cell.angle_alpha   90.00
_cell.angle_beta   90.00
_cell.angle_gamma   90.00
#
_symmetry.space_group_name_H-M   'P 1'
#
loop_
_entity.id
_entity.type
_entity.pdbx_description
1 polymer ?
#
loop_
_entity_poly.entity_id
_entity_poly.type
_entity_poly.pdbx_seq_one_letter_code
_entity_poly.pdbx_strand_id
1 'polypeptide(L)'
;MELPVVTLLLVAIAGLTTALEVTPGSRCAVECLDSPGGNDFSASDSTTTVDDISCKDLDYSTTDAGIKFRKCLDCLQHSKKVDKTESDLKWYIYNLRYTLTTCMYAAPKAVKNGTVAAQCNIDKACLAMKEPLIEPGFDANPNTTWDYCTASNGAFMGPNLSPCISCLQATEGEVYLSNFLAALEAGCKQAPEDGAVLSLSGSVFTTSPINTTDPSANGQANQSSGSLSPSA
;
A
#
# COMPACT_ATOMS: atom_id res chain seq x y z
N MET A 1 -8.08 29.68 57.10
CA MET A 1 -8.68 29.07 55.91
C MET A 1 -7.57 29.06 54.87
N GLU A 2 -6.87 27.93 54.72
CA GLU A 2 -5.79 27.80 53.75
C GLU A 2 -6.11 26.58 52.89
N LEU A 3 -6.39 26.81 51.61
CA LEU A 3 -6.73 25.77 50.63
C LEU A 3 -5.43 25.26 50.00
N PRO A 4 -5.20 23.94 49.87
CA PRO A 4 -4.02 23.44 49.17
C PRO A 4 -4.24 23.58 47.65
N VAL A 5 -3.31 24.27 47.00
CA VAL A 5 -3.24 24.35 45.53
C VAL A 5 -2.76 23.01 45.00
N VAL A 6 -3.64 22.27 44.33
CA VAL A 6 -3.31 21.03 43.63
C VAL A 6 -2.83 21.39 42.23
N THR A 7 -1.52 21.31 42.00
CA THR A 7 -0.92 21.51 40.68
C THR A 7 -1.11 20.25 39.83
N LEU A 8 -2.04 20.30 38.86
CA LEU A 8 -2.26 19.22 37.90
C LEU A 8 -1.16 19.26 36.82
N LEU A 9 -0.21 18.33 36.85
CA LEU A 9 0.74 18.13 35.75
C LEU A 9 -0.01 17.52 34.55
N LEU A 10 -0.25 18.30 33.48
CA LEU A 10 -0.57 17.73 32.18
C LEU A 10 0.69 17.08 31.61
N VAL A 11 0.76 15.75 31.71
CA VAL A 11 1.72 14.96 30.92
C VAL A 11 1.20 14.98 29.48
N ALA A 12 1.85 15.75 28.61
CA ALA A 12 1.64 15.64 27.18
C ALA A 12 2.14 14.25 26.75
N ILE A 13 1.21 13.32 26.56
CA ILE A 13 1.51 12.05 25.89
C ILE A 13 1.78 12.43 24.45
N ALA A 14 3.05 12.51 24.06
CA ALA A 14 3.44 12.46 22.66
C ALA A 14 3.02 11.07 22.16
N GLY A 15 1.77 10.96 21.69
CA GLY A 15 1.32 9.78 20.97
C GLY A 15 2.27 9.57 19.80
N LEU A 16 2.70 8.34 19.59
CA LEU A 16 3.41 7.96 18.38
C LEU A 16 2.50 8.33 17.21
N THR A 17 2.92 9.33 16.45
CA THR A 17 2.23 9.85 15.27
C THR A 17 2.36 8.82 14.16
N THR A 18 1.25 8.23 13.76
CA THR A 18 1.07 7.22 12.71
C THR A 18 0.69 7.96 11.42
N ALA A 19 1.56 8.17 10.44
CA ALA A 19 1.19 8.86 9.20
C ALA A 19 1.58 8.03 7.99
N LEU A 20 0.64 7.73 7.10
CA LEU A 20 0.96 6.93 5.91
C LEU A 20 1.55 7.79 4.81
N GLU A 21 2.47 7.20 4.04
CA GLU A 21 3.10 7.90 2.93
C GLU A 21 2.07 8.42 1.92
N VAL A 22 2.14 9.72 1.61
CA VAL A 22 1.23 10.44 0.72
C VAL A 22 1.91 11.65 0.10
N THR A 23 1.55 12.00 -1.14
CA THR A 23 2.19 13.12 -1.84
C THR A 23 1.78 14.45 -1.24
N PRO A 24 2.70 15.41 -1.05
CA PRO A 24 2.38 16.79 -0.66
C PRO A 24 1.29 17.42 -1.51
N GLY A 25 0.26 17.97 -0.85
CA GLY A 25 -0.92 18.57 -1.44
C GLY A 25 -1.89 17.57 -2.05
N SER A 26 -1.77 16.27 -1.75
CA SER A 26 -2.76 15.28 -2.15
C SER A 26 -4.06 15.44 -1.37
N ARG A 27 -5.20 15.24 -2.03
CA ARG A 27 -6.50 15.12 -1.35
C ARG A 27 -6.56 13.91 -0.41
N CYS A 28 -5.68 12.91 -0.60
CA CYS A 28 -5.63 11.72 0.24
C CYS A 28 -4.98 11.99 1.60
N ALA A 29 -4.30 13.14 1.77
CA ALA A 29 -3.69 13.53 3.04
C ALA A 29 -4.70 13.53 4.21
N VAL A 30 -5.97 13.84 3.95
CA VAL A 30 -7.04 13.80 4.96
C VAL A 30 -7.26 12.42 5.59
N GLU A 31 -6.96 11.34 4.85
CA GLU A 31 -7.07 9.96 5.33
C GLU A 31 -5.70 9.39 5.75
N CYS A 32 -4.62 9.86 5.13
CA CYS A 32 -3.26 9.32 5.33
C CYS A 32 -2.52 9.98 6.50
N LEU A 33 -2.67 11.29 6.71
CA LEU A 33 -1.99 12.04 7.77
C LEU A 33 -2.75 11.97 9.09
N ASP A 34 -2.02 12.20 10.18
CA ASP A 34 -2.63 12.37 11.49
C ASP A 34 -3.15 13.80 11.68
N SER A 35 -4.43 13.91 12.04
CA SER A 35 -5.01 15.17 12.50
C SER A 35 -4.85 15.34 14.01
N PRO A 36 -4.55 16.56 14.52
CA PRO A 36 -4.27 17.80 13.78
C PRO A 36 -2.77 18.04 13.53
N GLY A 37 -1.92 17.02 13.66
CA GLY A 37 -0.46 17.16 13.73
C GLY A 37 0.24 17.31 12.37
N GLY A 38 -0.38 16.84 11.28
CA GLY A 38 0.22 16.85 9.95
C GLY A 38 -0.12 18.09 9.12
N ASN A 39 0.86 18.56 8.35
CA ASN A 39 0.67 19.51 7.26
C ASN A 39 0.60 18.76 5.93
N ASP A 40 -0.57 18.82 5.27
CA ASP A 40 -0.83 18.19 3.97
C ASP A 40 0.17 18.55 2.87
N PHE A 41 0.94 19.63 3.01
CA PHE A 41 1.96 20.07 2.04
C PHE A 41 3.40 19.74 2.48
N SER A 42 3.59 19.07 3.61
CA SER A 42 4.89 18.71 4.17
C SER A 42 5.14 17.21 3.98
N ALA A 43 6.13 16.86 3.16
CA ALA A 43 6.53 15.47 2.97
C ALA A 43 7.04 14.83 4.28
N SER A 44 7.65 15.60 5.19
CA SER A 44 8.16 15.07 6.46
C SER A 44 7.07 14.70 7.47
N ASP A 45 5.82 15.10 7.21
CA ASP A 45 4.70 14.84 8.10
C ASP A 45 3.99 13.52 7.73
N SER A 46 4.50 12.86 6.71
CA SER A 46 4.08 11.62 6.09
C SER A 46 5.21 10.61 6.30
N THR A 47 5.03 9.59 7.13
CA THR A 47 6.09 8.60 7.41
C THR A 47 5.50 7.29 7.90
N THR A 48 5.41 6.32 7.00
CA THR A 48 4.84 5.01 7.35
C THR A 48 5.74 4.27 8.32
N THR A 49 5.15 3.84 9.44
CA THR A 49 5.82 3.06 10.47
C THR A 49 5.11 1.73 10.70
N VAL A 50 5.73 0.84 11.47
CA VAL A 50 5.10 -0.44 11.85
C VAL A 50 3.83 -0.29 12.69
N ASP A 51 3.60 0.88 13.29
CA ASP A 51 2.37 1.16 14.05
C ASP A 51 1.17 1.46 13.14
N ASP A 52 1.41 1.80 11.87
CA ASP A 52 0.39 2.00 10.84
C ASP A 52 -0.09 0.68 10.21
N ILE A 53 0.61 -0.43 10.47
CA ILE A 53 0.45 -1.68 9.72
C ILE A 53 -0.48 -2.66 10.43
N SER A 54 -1.43 -3.19 9.65
CA SER A 54 -2.30 -4.30 10.04
C SER A 54 -2.04 -5.51 9.14
N CYS A 55 -1.96 -6.71 9.72
CA CYS A 55 -1.57 -7.91 8.98
C CYS A 55 -2.71 -8.88 8.69
N LYS A 56 -3.86 -8.73 9.36
CA LYS A 56 -5.02 -9.59 9.17
C LYS A 56 -6.14 -8.84 8.45
N ASP A 57 -6.86 -9.54 7.57
CA ASP A 57 -7.94 -8.97 6.77
C ASP A 57 -8.99 -8.25 7.65
N LEU A 58 -9.34 -8.85 8.80
CA LEU A 58 -10.35 -8.30 9.72
C LEU A 58 -9.92 -6.93 10.30
N ASP A 59 -8.63 -6.72 10.52
CA ASP A 59 -8.10 -5.52 11.17
C ASP A 59 -8.38 -4.24 10.35
N TYR A 60 -8.45 -4.38 9.02
CA TYR A 60 -8.78 -3.30 8.07
C TYR A 60 -10.22 -2.77 8.17
N SER A 61 -11.06 -3.43 8.97
CA SER A 61 -12.44 -3.04 9.24
C SER A 61 -12.74 -2.85 10.73
N THR A 62 -11.82 -3.23 11.62
CA THR A 62 -12.09 -3.32 13.07
C THR A 62 -11.10 -2.56 13.94
N THR A 63 -9.90 -2.24 13.43
CA THR A 63 -8.88 -1.48 14.17
C THR A 63 -8.71 -0.10 13.56
N ASP A 64 -8.40 0.91 14.38
CA ASP A 64 -8.20 2.28 13.90
C ASP A 64 -7.07 2.37 12.86
N ALA A 65 -5.93 1.69 13.12
CA ALA A 65 -4.81 1.63 12.18
C ALA A 65 -5.20 0.97 10.84
N GLY A 66 -5.87 -0.18 10.89
CA GLY A 66 -6.31 -0.87 9.68
C GLY A 66 -7.37 -0.08 8.89
N ILE A 67 -8.33 0.55 9.57
CA ILE A 67 -9.35 1.39 8.92
C ILE A 67 -8.69 2.61 8.25
N LYS A 68 -7.76 3.27 8.93
CA LYS A 68 -6.99 4.39 8.38
C LYS A 68 -6.19 3.96 7.15
N PHE A 69 -5.45 2.86 7.26
CA PHE A 69 -4.68 2.29 6.16
C PHE A 69 -5.57 2.02 4.95
N ARG A 70 -6.69 1.33 5.15
CA ARG A 70 -7.63 1.03 4.06
C ARG A 70 -8.12 2.30 3.36
N LYS A 71 -8.57 3.31 4.12
CA LYS A 71 -9.07 4.56 3.53
C LYS A 71 -7.99 5.32 2.77
N CYS A 72 -6.79 5.42 3.33
CA CYS A 72 -5.66 6.06 2.67
C CYS A 72 -5.33 5.37 1.35
N LEU A 73 -5.13 4.05 1.37
CA LEU A 73 -4.75 3.27 0.18
C LEU A 73 -5.87 3.21 -0.87
N ASP A 74 -7.14 3.12 -0.47
CA ASP A 74 -8.28 3.25 -1.38
C ASP A 74 -8.28 4.62 -2.08
N CYS A 75 -7.91 5.71 -1.39
CA CYS A 75 -7.75 7.02 -2.00
C CYS A 75 -6.56 7.08 -2.96
N LEU A 76 -5.38 6.63 -2.52
CA LEU A 76 -4.14 6.66 -3.30
C LEU A 76 -4.25 5.84 -4.59
N GLN A 77 -4.91 4.67 -4.55
CA GLN A 77 -5.14 3.81 -5.73
C GLN A 77 -5.82 4.56 -6.90
N HIS A 78 -6.64 5.57 -6.60
CA HIS A 78 -7.41 6.35 -7.57
C HIS A 78 -6.90 7.78 -7.76
N SER A 79 -5.79 8.14 -7.12
CA SER A 79 -5.22 9.48 -7.20
C SER A 79 -4.17 9.58 -8.30
N LYS A 80 -4.18 10.73 -8.98
CA LYS A 80 -3.21 11.10 -10.02
C LYS A 80 -2.27 12.21 -9.55
N LYS A 81 -2.22 12.46 -8.25
CA LYS A 81 -1.43 13.55 -7.69
C LYS A 81 0.05 13.26 -7.90
N VAL A 82 0.76 14.30 -8.33
CA VAL A 82 2.22 14.36 -8.46
C VAL A 82 2.69 15.64 -7.78
N ASP A 83 3.83 15.56 -7.10
CA ASP A 83 4.62 16.72 -6.68
C ASP A 83 6.11 16.40 -6.90
N LYS A 84 6.73 17.07 -7.87
CA LYS A 84 8.12 16.81 -8.27
C LYS A 84 8.35 15.33 -8.60
N THR A 85 9.10 14.61 -7.76
CA THR A 85 9.44 13.18 -7.93
C THR A 85 8.45 12.25 -7.23
N GLU A 86 7.58 12.79 -6.39
CA GLU A 86 6.58 12.05 -5.63
C GLU A 86 5.28 11.93 -6.42
N SER A 87 4.63 10.78 -6.28
CA SER A 87 3.28 10.56 -6.79
C SER A 87 2.50 9.64 -5.87
N ASP A 88 1.17 9.82 -5.84
CA ASP A 88 0.32 8.99 -4.98
C ASP A 88 0.37 7.52 -5.41
N LEU A 89 0.63 7.26 -6.69
CA LEU A 89 0.92 5.92 -7.19
C LEU A 89 2.17 5.32 -6.53
N LYS A 90 3.27 6.09 -6.45
CA LYS A 90 4.51 5.61 -5.82
C LYS A 90 4.31 5.34 -4.34
N TRP A 91 3.58 6.20 -3.65
CA TRP A 91 3.27 6.01 -2.24
C TRP A 91 2.27 4.88 -1.97
N TYR A 92 1.32 4.65 -2.87
CA TYR A 92 0.48 3.45 -2.86
C TYR A 92 1.33 2.17 -2.89
N ILE A 93 2.26 2.07 -3.85
CA ILE A 93 3.16 0.91 -3.97
C ILE A 93 4.08 0.77 -2.75
N TYR A 94 4.64 1.87 -2.25
CA TYR A 94 5.50 1.87 -1.07
C TYR A 94 4.76 1.34 0.16
N ASN A 95 3.56 1.85 0.45
CA ASN A 95 2.75 1.43 1.61
C ASN A 95 2.37 -0.05 1.55
N LEU A 96 2.02 -0.56 0.37
CA LEU A 96 1.76 -1.99 0.17
C LEU A 96 3.03 -2.84 0.39
N ARG A 97 4.17 -2.43 -0.18
CA ARG A 97 5.46 -3.13 0.02
C ARG A 97 5.90 -3.14 1.48
N TYR A 98 5.77 -2.01 2.17
CA TYR A 98 6.08 -1.88 3.59
C TYR A 98 5.21 -2.82 4.43
N THR A 99 3.91 -2.92 4.10
CA THR A 99 2.99 -3.84 4.77
C THR A 99 3.39 -5.30 4.57
N LEU A 100 3.67 -5.69 3.32
CA LEU A 100 4.10 -7.06 3.00
C LEU A 100 5.36 -7.46 3.77
N THR A 101 6.39 -6.62 3.74
CA THR A 101 7.65 -6.89 4.44
C THR A 101 7.50 -6.97 5.95
N THR A 102 6.70 -6.07 6.52
CA THR A 102 6.44 -6.05 7.97
C THR A 102 5.64 -7.29 8.39
N CYS A 103 4.57 -7.61 7.66
CA CYS A 103 3.65 -8.68 8.01
C CYS A 103 4.20 -10.07 7.76
N MET A 104 4.96 -10.28 6.67
CA MET A 104 5.46 -11.60 6.30
C MET A 104 6.85 -11.89 6.86
N TYR A 105 7.67 -10.85 7.12
CA TYR A 105 9.09 -11.04 7.46
C TYR A 105 9.58 -10.23 8.67
N ALA A 106 8.70 -9.52 9.39
CA ALA A 106 9.06 -8.66 10.52
C ALA A 106 10.14 -7.62 10.17
N ALA A 107 10.13 -7.09 8.94
CA ALA A 107 11.10 -6.11 8.46
C ALA A 107 10.37 -4.80 8.10
N PRO A 108 10.79 -3.63 8.63
CA PRO A 108 12.02 -3.40 9.40
C PRO A 108 11.95 -3.89 10.85
N LYS A 109 10.74 -4.06 11.40
CA LYS A 109 10.47 -4.61 12.74
C LYS A 109 9.17 -5.41 12.70
N ALA A 110 8.93 -6.25 13.71
CA ALA A 110 7.64 -6.91 13.86
C ALA A 110 6.54 -5.92 14.27
N VAL A 111 5.32 -6.10 13.74
CA VAL A 111 4.12 -5.42 14.28
C VAL A 111 3.80 -5.94 15.69
N LYS A 112 3.11 -5.11 16.48
CA LYS A 112 2.71 -5.43 17.86
C LYS A 112 1.91 -6.73 17.99
N ASN A 113 1.07 -7.04 16.99
CA ASN A 113 0.19 -8.21 16.99
C ASN A 113 0.81 -9.45 16.29
N GLY A 114 2.11 -9.41 16.00
CA GLY A 114 2.86 -10.50 15.37
C GLY A 114 2.74 -10.56 13.84
N THR A 115 3.67 -11.28 13.23
CA THR A 115 3.67 -11.56 11.78
C THR A 115 2.70 -12.68 11.42
N VAL A 116 2.32 -12.72 10.14
CA VAL A 116 1.44 -13.73 9.55
C VAL A 116 2.19 -14.48 8.43
N ALA A 117 1.51 -15.32 7.64
CA ALA A 117 2.07 -16.03 6.49
C ALA A 117 3.15 -17.08 6.81
N ALA A 118 3.23 -17.53 8.06
CA ALA A 118 4.20 -18.53 8.48
C ALA A 118 4.11 -19.82 7.65
N GLN A 119 2.90 -20.30 7.35
CA GLN A 119 2.71 -21.47 6.49
C GLN A 119 3.20 -21.24 5.05
N CYS A 120 2.94 -20.07 4.47
CA CYS A 120 3.33 -19.76 3.10
C CYS A 120 4.84 -19.49 2.94
N ASN A 121 5.51 -19.14 4.04
CA ASN A 121 6.96 -18.96 4.09
C ASN A 121 7.73 -20.29 4.11
N ILE A 122 7.11 -21.40 4.53
CA ILE A 122 7.79 -22.71 4.64
C ILE A 122 8.04 -23.32 3.26
N ASP A 123 7.13 -23.14 2.30
CA ASP A 123 7.17 -23.80 0.99
C ASP A 123 8.18 -23.16 -0.01
N LYS A 124 9.12 -22.34 0.46
CA LYS A 124 10.04 -21.48 -0.32
C LYS A 124 9.37 -20.44 -1.23
N ALA A 125 8.09 -20.59 -1.57
CA ALA A 125 7.35 -19.69 -2.44
C ALA A 125 7.39 -18.24 -1.92
N CYS A 126 6.78 -17.99 -0.76
CA CYS A 126 6.83 -16.65 -0.18
C CYS A 126 8.20 -16.30 0.40
N LEU A 127 9.02 -17.28 0.79
CA LEU A 127 10.38 -16.99 1.26
C LEU A 127 11.21 -16.27 0.18
N ALA A 128 11.04 -16.64 -1.09
CA ALA A 128 11.75 -16.01 -2.21
C ALA A 128 11.38 -14.53 -2.43
N MET A 129 10.24 -14.07 -1.91
CA MET A 129 9.82 -12.66 -2.03
C MET A 129 10.51 -11.76 -0.99
N LYS A 130 11.13 -12.34 0.05
CA LYS A 130 11.71 -11.57 1.16
C LYS A 130 12.75 -10.55 0.70
N GLU A 131 13.83 -11.02 0.07
CA GLU A 131 14.93 -10.14 -0.33
C GLU A 131 14.50 -9.06 -1.32
N PRO A 132 13.79 -9.36 -2.44
CA PRO A 132 13.41 -8.31 -3.37
C PRO A 132 12.41 -7.31 -2.81
N LEU A 133 11.60 -7.67 -1.81
CA LEU A 133 10.68 -6.72 -1.17
C LEU A 133 11.36 -5.85 -0.10
N ILE A 134 12.44 -6.33 0.52
CA ILE A 134 13.24 -5.57 1.48
C ILE A 134 14.16 -4.58 0.76
N GLU A 135 14.76 -4.96 -0.38
CA GLU A 135 15.44 -4.03 -1.28
C GLU A 135 14.41 -3.07 -1.89
N PRO A 136 14.65 -1.74 -1.98
CA PRO A 136 15.88 -0.97 -1.75
C PRO A 136 16.09 -0.51 -0.28
N GLY A 137 15.20 -0.91 0.62
CA GLY A 137 15.15 -0.48 2.01
C GLY A 137 13.80 0.08 2.40
N PHE A 138 13.76 0.64 3.61
CA PHE A 138 12.55 1.18 4.25
C PHE A 138 12.50 2.71 4.24
N ASP A 139 13.56 3.37 3.79
CA ASP A 139 13.54 4.83 3.64
C ASP A 139 12.52 5.20 2.55
N ALA A 140 11.65 6.15 2.87
CA ALA A 140 10.64 6.67 1.94
C ALA A 140 11.33 7.47 0.83
N ASN A 141 11.69 6.77 -0.25
CA ASN A 141 12.32 7.35 -1.42
C ASN A 141 11.50 7.03 -2.69
N PRO A 142 10.81 8.01 -3.28
CA PRO A 142 9.96 7.80 -4.45
C PRO A 142 10.76 7.42 -5.72
N ASN A 143 12.08 7.60 -5.72
CA ASN A 143 12.92 7.24 -6.86
C ASN A 143 13.24 5.74 -6.91
N THR A 144 13.01 5.02 -5.83
CA THR A 144 13.33 3.59 -5.69
C THR A 144 12.07 2.73 -5.57
N THR A 145 10.89 3.32 -5.87
CA THR A 145 9.59 2.64 -5.79
C THR A 145 9.58 1.31 -6.53
N TRP A 146 10.20 1.25 -7.71
CA TRP A 146 10.15 0.10 -8.62
C TRP A 146 11.31 -0.88 -8.45
N ASP A 147 12.28 -0.60 -7.58
CA ASP A 147 13.52 -1.38 -7.49
C ASP A 147 13.28 -2.85 -7.14
N TYR A 148 12.21 -3.15 -6.38
CA TYR A 148 11.78 -4.51 -6.04
C TYR A 148 11.52 -5.40 -7.27
N CYS A 149 11.18 -4.81 -8.42
CA CYS A 149 10.94 -5.54 -9.67
C CYS A 149 12.22 -6.19 -10.22
N THR A 150 13.38 -5.57 -9.97
CA THR A 150 14.69 -6.03 -10.49
C THR A 150 15.65 -6.49 -9.40
N ALA A 151 15.35 -6.16 -8.15
CA ALA A 151 16.05 -6.61 -6.95
C ALA A 151 16.26 -8.12 -6.93
N SER A 152 17.37 -8.56 -6.33
CA SER A 152 17.72 -9.99 -6.22
C SER A 152 17.65 -10.77 -7.56
N ASN A 153 18.12 -10.17 -8.65
CA ASN A 153 18.05 -10.72 -10.02
C ASN A 153 16.60 -10.92 -10.54
N GLY A 154 15.68 -10.00 -10.19
CA GLY A 154 14.27 -10.08 -10.60
C GLY A 154 13.49 -11.19 -9.90
N ALA A 155 13.91 -11.61 -8.70
CA ALA A 155 13.31 -12.72 -7.97
C ALA A 155 11.82 -12.51 -7.68
N PHE A 156 11.39 -11.25 -7.47
CA PHE A 156 9.98 -10.92 -7.24
C PHE A 156 9.09 -11.36 -8.41
N MET A 157 9.50 -11.09 -9.65
CA MET A 157 8.77 -11.50 -10.86
C MET A 157 9.07 -12.95 -11.28
N GLY A 158 9.74 -13.73 -10.42
CA GLY A 158 10.15 -15.09 -10.67
C GLY A 158 9.01 -16.13 -10.51
N PRO A 159 9.33 -17.42 -10.70
CA PRO A 159 8.33 -18.50 -10.69
C PRO A 159 7.67 -18.73 -9.31
N ASN A 160 8.21 -18.14 -8.24
CA ASN A 160 7.69 -18.31 -6.87
C ASN A 160 6.56 -17.33 -6.51
N LEU A 161 6.35 -16.28 -7.30
CA LEU A 161 5.33 -15.27 -7.02
C LEU A 161 3.91 -15.85 -7.05
N SER A 162 3.54 -16.54 -8.14
CA SER A 162 2.21 -17.12 -8.29
C SER A 162 1.88 -18.19 -7.22
N PRO A 163 2.81 -19.11 -6.87
CA PRO A 163 2.63 -19.99 -5.71
C PRO A 163 2.46 -19.24 -4.38
N CYS A 164 3.21 -18.15 -4.16
CA CYS A 164 3.07 -17.35 -2.94
C CYS A 164 1.69 -16.68 -2.85
N ILE A 165 1.27 -16.00 -3.92
CA ILE A 165 -0.07 -15.39 -4.03
C ILE A 165 -1.15 -16.45 -3.78
N SER A 166 -1.03 -17.63 -4.39
CA SER A 166 -2.01 -18.71 -4.24
C SER A 166 -2.11 -19.23 -2.81
N CYS A 167 -0.98 -19.34 -2.10
CA CYS A 167 -0.97 -19.77 -0.70
C CYS A 167 -1.65 -18.75 0.23
N LEU A 168 -1.33 -17.46 0.06
CA LEU A 168 -1.96 -16.38 0.83
C LEU A 168 -3.46 -16.30 0.53
N GLN A 169 -3.85 -16.45 -0.73
CA GLN A 169 -5.25 -16.47 -1.15
C GLN A 169 -6.05 -17.62 -0.51
N ALA A 170 -5.41 -18.76 -0.27
CA ALA A 170 -6.01 -19.92 0.38
C ALA A 170 -5.97 -19.84 1.92
N THR A 171 -5.29 -18.83 2.48
CA THR A 171 -5.14 -18.65 3.92
C THR A 171 -6.21 -17.71 4.45
N GLU A 172 -7.04 -18.22 5.37
CA GLU A 172 -8.06 -17.41 6.03
C GLU A 172 -7.43 -16.25 6.83
N GLY A 173 -7.91 -15.04 6.55
CA GLY A 173 -7.48 -13.82 7.24
C GLY A 173 -6.19 -13.19 6.71
N GLU A 174 -5.58 -13.73 5.66
CA GLU A 174 -4.37 -13.17 5.01
C GLU A 174 -4.58 -12.89 3.51
N VAL A 175 -5.83 -12.86 3.05
CA VAL A 175 -6.17 -12.75 1.63
C VAL A 175 -5.77 -11.39 1.07
N TYR A 176 -5.81 -10.31 1.86
CA TYR A 176 -5.43 -8.99 1.35
C TYR A 176 -3.94 -8.93 1.01
N LEU A 177 -3.08 -9.69 1.70
CA LEU A 177 -1.66 -9.77 1.39
C LEU A 177 -1.41 -10.40 0.00
N SER A 178 -2.24 -11.35 -0.43
CA SER A 178 -2.15 -11.90 -1.80
C SER A 178 -2.44 -10.80 -2.83
N ASN A 179 -3.45 -9.97 -2.58
CA ASN A 179 -3.84 -8.87 -3.45
C ASN A 179 -2.80 -7.75 -3.45
N PHE A 180 -2.10 -7.52 -2.34
CA PHE A 180 -0.99 -6.57 -2.28
C PHE A 180 0.16 -7.04 -3.18
N LEU A 181 0.52 -8.32 -3.15
CA LEU A 181 1.50 -8.90 -4.07
C LEU A 181 1.05 -8.77 -5.53
N ALA A 182 -0.23 -9.04 -5.82
CA ALA A 182 -0.79 -8.87 -7.17
C ALA A 182 -0.74 -7.41 -7.66
N ALA A 183 -0.94 -6.44 -6.76
CA ALA A 183 -0.78 -5.02 -7.08
C ALA A 183 0.68 -4.65 -7.34
N LEU A 184 1.63 -5.17 -6.56
CA LEU A 184 3.06 -4.99 -6.83
C LEU A 184 3.48 -5.67 -8.16
N GLU A 185 2.95 -6.84 -8.47
CA GLU A 185 3.15 -7.50 -9.77
C GLU A 185 2.65 -6.64 -10.93
N ALA A 186 1.45 -6.07 -10.78
CA ALA A 186 0.87 -5.15 -11.75
C ALA A 186 1.77 -3.91 -11.93
N GLY A 187 2.34 -3.40 -10.84
CA GLY A 187 3.29 -2.29 -10.86
C GLY A 187 4.50 -2.59 -11.74
N CYS A 188 5.13 -3.76 -11.58
CA CYS A 188 6.26 -4.18 -12.42
C CYS A 188 5.88 -4.37 -13.89
N LYS A 189 4.69 -4.90 -14.17
CA LYS A 189 4.22 -5.15 -15.55
C LYS A 189 3.84 -3.87 -16.29
N GLN A 190 3.16 -2.96 -15.60
CA GLN A 190 2.64 -1.73 -16.21
C GLN A 190 3.68 -0.61 -16.24
N ALA A 191 4.59 -0.58 -15.25
CA ALA A 191 5.56 0.49 -15.01
C ALA A 191 4.99 1.90 -15.28
N PRO A 192 3.89 2.29 -14.61
CA PRO A 192 3.18 3.50 -14.99
C PRO A 192 3.99 4.76 -14.69
N GLU A 193 3.88 5.74 -15.57
CA GLU A 193 4.44 7.08 -15.39
C GLU A 193 3.77 7.80 -14.20
N ASP A 194 4.45 8.80 -13.64
CA ASP A 194 3.88 9.63 -12.57
C ASP A 194 2.58 10.32 -13.03
N GLY A 195 1.56 10.26 -12.19
CA GLY A 195 0.23 10.80 -12.48
C GLY A 195 -0.69 9.84 -13.25
N ALA A 196 -0.21 8.65 -13.63
CA ALA A 196 -1.06 7.52 -13.98
C ALA A 196 -1.62 6.84 -12.72
N VAL A 197 -2.59 5.95 -12.92
CA VAL A 197 -3.11 5.05 -11.88
C VAL A 197 -2.78 3.61 -12.26
N LEU A 198 -2.63 2.75 -11.25
CA LEU A 198 -2.42 1.33 -11.48
C LEU A 198 -3.73 0.67 -11.90
N SER A 199 -3.73 -0.01 -13.06
CA SER A 199 -4.93 -0.66 -13.58
C SER A 199 -5.13 -2.03 -12.92
N LEU A 200 -6.07 -2.09 -11.98
CA LEU A 200 -6.46 -3.29 -11.24
C LEU A 200 -7.95 -3.61 -11.47
N SER A 201 -8.32 -4.87 -11.39
CA SER A 201 -9.72 -5.30 -11.53
C SER A 201 -10.60 -4.96 -10.33
N GLY A 202 -10.03 -4.45 -9.23
CA GLY A 202 -10.75 -4.10 -8.00
C GLY A 202 -9.84 -3.45 -6.94
N SER A 203 -10.41 -3.19 -5.76
CA SER A 203 -9.64 -2.78 -4.57
C SER A 203 -8.82 -3.97 -4.06
N VAL A 204 -7.65 -3.69 -3.49
CA VAL A 204 -6.82 -4.70 -2.82
C VAL A 204 -7.44 -5.22 -1.52
N PHE A 205 -8.42 -4.51 -0.94
CA PHE A 205 -9.12 -4.87 0.29
C PHE A 205 -10.39 -5.71 0.03
N THR A 206 -10.26 -6.70 -0.86
CA THR A 206 -11.32 -7.69 -1.15
C THR A 206 -10.81 -9.09 -0.91
N THR A 207 -11.70 -10.01 -0.54
CA THR A 207 -11.34 -11.42 -0.35
C THR A 207 -11.29 -12.21 -1.66
N SER A 208 -11.66 -11.58 -2.77
CA SER A 208 -11.50 -12.17 -4.10
C SER A 208 -10.10 -11.86 -4.67
N PRO A 209 -9.51 -12.75 -5.49
CA PRO A 209 -8.29 -12.43 -6.22
C PRO A 209 -8.50 -11.23 -7.14
N ILE A 210 -7.53 -10.32 -7.17
CA ILE A 210 -7.49 -9.23 -8.16
C ILE A 210 -6.52 -9.55 -9.30
N ASN A 211 -6.78 -8.97 -10.47
CA ASN A 211 -5.95 -9.11 -11.66
C ASN A 211 -5.50 -7.73 -12.17
N THR A 212 -4.36 -7.71 -12.84
CA THR A 212 -3.96 -6.58 -13.69
C THR A 212 -4.91 -6.43 -14.86
N THR A 213 -5.43 -5.23 -15.10
CA THR A 213 -6.21 -4.90 -16.29
C THR A 213 -5.37 -4.05 -17.25
N ASP A 214 -5.62 -4.17 -18.56
CA ASP A 214 -4.94 -3.33 -19.55
C ASP A 214 -5.56 -1.92 -19.53
N PRO A 215 -4.78 -0.85 -19.28
CA PRO A 215 -5.29 0.53 -19.32
C PRO A 215 -5.93 0.89 -20.67
N SER A 216 -5.58 0.19 -21.75
CA SER A 216 -6.07 0.43 -23.12
C SER A 216 -7.55 0.03 -23.32
N ALA A 217 -8.11 -0.83 -22.46
CA ALA A 217 -9.47 -1.35 -22.62
C ALA A 217 -10.57 -0.29 -22.40
N ASN A 218 -10.28 0.79 -21.69
CA ASN A 218 -11.24 1.88 -21.43
C ASN A 218 -11.30 2.92 -22.57
N GLY A 219 -10.44 2.84 -23.59
CA GLY A 219 -10.41 3.77 -24.72
C GLY A 219 -11.29 3.41 -25.92
N GLN A 220 -11.79 2.18 -26.01
CA GLN A 220 -12.51 1.69 -27.20
C GLN A 220 -14.04 1.70 -27.10
N ALA A 221 -14.62 2.02 -25.93
CA ALA A 221 -16.07 2.04 -25.76
C ALA A 221 -16.75 3.35 -26.25
N ASN A 222 -16.00 4.39 -26.64
CA ASN A 222 -16.57 5.70 -26.97
C ASN A 222 -16.31 6.22 -28.40
N GLN A 223 -15.97 5.33 -29.35
CA GLN A 223 -15.81 5.70 -30.78
C GLN A 223 -16.47 4.73 -31.78
N SER A 224 -17.57 4.09 -31.41
CA SER A 224 -18.39 3.34 -32.39
C SER A 224 -19.87 3.67 -32.24
N SER A 225 -20.22 4.91 -32.56
CA SER A 225 -21.59 5.33 -32.87
C SER A 225 -21.52 6.58 -33.75
N GLY A 226 -21.19 6.36 -35.02
CA GLY A 226 -21.06 7.46 -35.97
C GLY A 226 -20.54 7.02 -37.32
N SER A 227 -21.20 6.07 -37.97
CA SER A 227 -21.04 5.93 -39.42
C SER A 227 -22.41 5.72 -40.06
N LEU A 228 -22.84 6.77 -40.76
CA LEU A 228 -24.07 6.88 -41.53
C LEU A 228 -24.05 5.85 -42.67
N SER A 229 -25.17 5.12 -42.82
CA SER A 229 -25.48 4.38 -44.05
C SER A 229 -25.86 5.37 -45.16
N PRO A 230 -25.40 5.18 -46.41
CA PRO A 230 -26.13 5.69 -47.56
C PRO A 230 -27.16 4.65 -48.01
N SER A 231 -28.42 5.07 -48.10
CA SER A 231 -29.46 4.38 -48.85
C SER A 231 -29.42 4.80 -50.32
N ALA A 232 -29.70 3.82 -51.19
CA ALA A 232 -30.22 3.89 -52.57
C ALA A 232 -29.74 5.01 -53.50
#